data_AF-A0A2K3M9U3-F1
#
_entry.id   AF-A0A2K3M9U3-F1
#
_cell.length_a   1.000
_cell.length_b   1.000
_cell.length_c   1.000
_cell.angle_alpha   90.00
_cell.angle_beta   90.00
_cell.angle_gamma   90.00
#
_symmetry.space_group_name_H-M   'P 1'
#
loop_
_entity.id
_entity.type
_entity.pdbx_description
1 polymer ?
#
loop_
_entity_poly.entity_id
_entity_poly.type
_entity_poly.pdbx_seq_one_letter_code
_entity_poly.pdbx_strand_id
1 'polypeptide(L)'
;MEFQGEDGSKFPLQTSDKLLFGRGFGFNTDDHTVSRRHVSFQLNESESESPRVSFQVIGRNPIWVLKNNDGTLNLFRKFDMGQLELGDRFCLSGKTPIWFNFSKNQDSECEIDFDQIDVSQFDPVK
;
A
#
# COMPACT_ATOMS: atom_id res chain seq x y z
N MET A 1 -8.42 -7.00 -1.47
CA MET A 1 -7.24 -6.14 -1.78
C MET A 1 -6.58 -5.72 -0.47
N GLU A 2 -5.30 -5.32 -0.47
CA GLU A 2 -4.63 -4.86 0.75
C GLU A 2 -3.63 -3.72 0.50
N PHE A 3 -3.29 -3.00 1.57
CA PHE A 3 -2.09 -2.17 1.63
C PHE A 3 -1.00 -2.91 2.40
N GLN A 4 0.20 -3.00 1.82
CA GLN A 4 1.37 -3.60 2.44
C GLN A 4 2.44 -2.54 2.68
N GLY A 5 2.83 -2.34 3.94
CA GLY A 5 3.92 -1.46 4.32
C GLY A 5 5.29 -2.11 4.13
N GLU A 6 6.32 -1.28 3.87
CA GLU A 6 7.74 -1.72 3.87
C GLU A 6 8.19 -2.28 5.23
N ASP A 7 7.49 -1.92 6.31
CA ASP A 7 7.67 -2.46 7.66
C ASP A 7 7.03 -3.85 7.86
N GLY A 8 6.45 -4.43 6.80
CA GLY A 8 5.76 -5.72 6.82
C GLY A 8 4.32 -5.65 7.32
N SER A 9 3.82 -4.46 7.66
CA SER A 9 2.42 -4.28 8.05
C SER A 9 1.47 -4.54 6.87
N LYS A 10 0.30 -5.10 7.16
CA LYS A 10 -0.73 -5.42 6.15
C LYS A 10 -2.09 -4.92 6.60
N PHE A 11 -2.81 -4.28 5.70
CA PHE A 11 -4.12 -3.70 5.96
C PHE A 11 -5.11 -4.12 4.88
N PRO A 12 -6.08 -5.01 5.20
CA PRO A 12 -7.08 -5.41 4.24
C PRO A 12 -8.03 -4.26 3.92
N LEU A 13 -8.39 -4.14 2.64
CA LEU A 13 -9.39 -3.20 2.14
C LEU A 13 -10.69 -3.94 1.84
N GLN A 14 -11.80 -3.38 2.32
CA GLN A 14 -13.15 -3.90 2.09
C GLN A 14 -13.92 -2.95 1.16
N THR A 15 -14.75 -3.52 0.28
CA THR A 15 -15.38 -2.84 -0.88
C THR A 15 -16.45 -1.81 -0.49
N SER A 16 -17.01 -1.86 0.72
CA SER A 16 -18.09 -0.97 1.16
C SER A 16 -17.68 0.12 2.15
N ASP A 17 -16.52 -0.03 2.79
CA ASP A 17 -16.19 0.73 3.99
C ASP A 17 -15.06 1.72 3.75
N LYS A 18 -15.24 2.95 4.25
CA LYS A 18 -14.16 3.93 4.26
C LYS A 18 -13.11 3.52 5.30
N LEU A 19 -11.93 3.13 4.83
CA LEU A 19 -10.79 2.90 5.68
C LEU A 19 -10.14 4.24 6.03
N LEU A 20 -10.23 4.65 7.28
CA LEU A 20 -9.38 5.73 7.80
C LEU A 20 -7.96 5.19 7.97
N PHE A 21 -6.96 6.01 7.72
CA PHE A 21 -5.56 5.61 7.81
C PHE A 21 -4.72 6.76 8.36
N GLY A 22 -3.78 6.47 9.26
CA GLY A 22 -2.96 7.46 9.93
C GLY A 22 -2.30 6.93 11.20
N ARG A 23 -1.76 7.85 12.01
CA ARG A 23 -0.98 7.49 13.19
C ARG A 23 -1.78 6.69 14.23
N GLY A 24 -1.31 5.50 14.57
CA GLY A 24 -2.01 4.57 15.47
C GLY A 24 -3.31 3.99 14.89
N PHE A 25 -3.56 4.20 13.59
CA PHE A 25 -4.72 3.69 12.88
C PHE A 25 -4.29 3.25 11.48
N GLY A 26 -3.72 2.05 11.41
CA GLY A 26 -3.09 1.54 10.18
C GLY A 26 -1.63 1.98 9.98
N PHE A 27 -1.16 3.02 10.67
CA PHE A 27 0.25 3.39 10.62
C PHE A 27 0.82 3.58 12.03
N ASN A 28 1.60 2.62 12.52
CA ASN A 28 2.21 2.70 13.84
C ASN A 28 3.48 3.56 13.78
N THR A 29 3.36 4.83 14.16
CA THR A 29 4.46 5.79 14.16
C THR A 29 4.33 6.74 15.34
N ASP A 30 5.46 7.22 15.86
CA ASP A 30 5.50 8.32 16.83
C ASP A 30 5.57 9.69 16.15
N ASP A 31 5.52 9.74 14.81
CA ASP A 31 5.56 10.99 14.08
C ASP A 31 4.26 11.80 14.21
N HIS A 32 4.31 12.82 15.06
CA HIS A 32 3.21 13.75 15.29
C HIS A 32 2.85 14.61 14.07
N THR A 33 3.63 14.60 12.98
CA THR A 33 3.23 15.22 11.71
C THR A 33 2.12 14.41 11.03
N VAL A 34 2.01 13.11 11.32
CA VAL A 34 0.90 12.28 10.85
C VAL A 34 -0.25 12.35 11.85
N SER A 35 -1.42 12.73 11.35
CA SER A 35 -2.65 12.75 12.14
C SER A 35 -3.15 11.33 12.37
N ARG A 36 -3.87 11.08 13.46
CA ARG A 36 -4.43 9.75 13.74
C ARG A 36 -5.43 9.30 12.67
N ARG A 37 -6.15 10.26 12.09
CA ARG A 37 -6.97 10.10 10.88
C ARG A 37 -6.40 11.03 9.83
N HIS A 38 -5.54 10.51 8.96
CA HIS A 38 -4.77 11.32 8.02
C HIS A 38 -5.35 11.27 6.61
N VAL A 39 -5.74 10.08 6.17
CA VAL A 39 -6.32 9.83 4.85
C VAL A 39 -7.53 8.93 5.02
N SER A 40 -8.56 9.14 4.22
CA SER A 40 -9.62 8.15 4.04
C SER A 40 -9.45 7.47 2.69
N PHE A 41 -9.47 6.15 2.67
CA PHE A 41 -9.45 5.31 1.49
C PHE A 41 -10.82 4.66 1.29
N GLN A 42 -11.17 4.44 0.03
CA GLN A 42 -12.37 3.70 -0.36
C GLN A 42 -12.02 2.83 -1.56
N LEU A 43 -12.17 1.53 -1.39
CA LEU A 43 -11.96 0.56 -2.46
C LEU A 43 -13.16 0.58 -3.40
N ASN A 44 -12.90 0.82 -4.68
CA ASN A 44 -13.88 0.73 -5.74
C ASN A 44 -13.57 -0.54 -6.54
N GLU A 45 -14.31 -1.62 -6.27
CA GLU A 45 -14.29 -2.81 -7.12
C GLU A 45 -15.48 -2.72 -8.08
N SER A 46 -15.19 -2.81 -9.37
CA SER A 46 -16.19 -2.94 -10.42
C SER A 46 -15.83 -4.20 -11.21
N GLU A 47 -16.80 -5.05 -11.51
CA GLU A 47 -16.57 -6.35 -12.17
C GLU A 47 -15.91 -6.20 -13.55
N SER A 48 -16.01 -5.02 -14.17
CA SER A 48 -15.52 -4.73 -15.51
C SER A 48 -14.24 -3.88 -15.57
N GLU A 49 -13.79 -3.33 -14.44
CA GLU A 49 -12.64 -2.40 -14.40
C GLU A 49 -11.53 -2.89 -13.48
N SER A 50 -10.31 -2.41 -13.71
CA SER A 50 -9.22 -2.67 -12.78
C SER A 50 -9.54 -2.07 -11.40
N PRO A 51 -9.22 -2.79 -10.31
CA PRO A 51 -9.53 -2.33 -8.97
C PRO A 51 -8.75 -1.05 -8.66
N ARG A 52 -9.45 -0.06 -8.12
CA ARG A 52 -8.89 1.24 -7.76
C ARG A 52 -9.27 1.61 -6.34
N VAL A 53 -8.39 2.34 -5.67
CA VAL A 53 -8.70 2.92 -4.36
C VAL A 53 -8.77 4.42 -4.49
N SER A 54 -9.94 4.99 -4.27
CA SER A 54 -10.08 6.44 -4.14
C SER A 54 -9.64 6.88 -2.76
N PHE A 55 -9.02 8.05 -2.65
CA PHE A 55 -8.62 8.60 -1.37
C PHE A 55 -8.91 10.09 -1.25
N GLN A 56 -9.00 10.55 0.00
CA GLN A 56 -9.04 11.97 0.34
C GLN A 56 -8.12 12.23 1.53
N VAL A 57 -7.30 13.28 1.43
CA VAL A 57 -6.44 13.72 2.52
C VAL A 57 -7.27 14.54 3.51
N ILE A 58 -7.31 14.11 4.77
CA ILE A 58 -8.05 14.76 5.85
C ILE A 58 -7.10 15.52 6.79
N GLY A 59 -5.89 14.97 6.95
CA GLY A 59 -4.83 15.54 7.77
C GLY A 59 -4.34 16.90 7.26
N ARG A 60 -3.69 17.65 8.15
CA ARG A 60 -3.12 18.97 7.81
C ARG A 60 -1.90 18.86 6.89
N ASN A 61 -1.01 17.93 7.21
CA ASN A 61 0.21 17.69 6.43
C ASN A 61 -0.11 16.87 5.18
N PRO A 62 0.65 17.04 4.10
CA PRO A 62 0.40 16.37 2.84
C PRO A 62 0.83 14.89 2.90
N ILE A 63 0.39 14.15 1.88
CA ILE A 63 0.88 12.80 1.59
C ILE A 63 1.57 12.78 0.23
N TRP A 64 2.36 11.73 0.02
CA TRP A 64 3.04 11.47 -1.23
C TRP A 64 2.51 10.19 -1.86
N VAL A 65 2.32 10.20 -3.17
CA VAL A 65 1.93 9.03 -3.96
C VAL A 65 2.93 8.86 -5.08
N LEU A 66 3.56 7.69 -5.13
CA LEU A 66 4.45 7.27 -6.21
C LEU A 66 3.68 6.36 -7.17
N LYS A 67 3.57 6.79 -8.41
CA LYS A 67 2.88 6.06 -9.48
C LYS A 67 3.75 4.94 -10.04
N ASN A 68 3.19 3.74 -10.16
CA ASN A 68 3.94 2.56 -10.62
C ASN A 68 4.21 2.56 -12.13
N ASN A 69 3.34 3.19 -12.92
CA ASN A 69 3.44 3.20 -14.39
C ASN A 69 4.60 4.06 -14.92
N ASP A 70 4.83 5.23 -14.32
CA ASP A 70 5.77 6.24 -14.82
C ASP A 70 6.80 6.68 -13.76
N GLY A 71 6.66 6.21 -12.51
CA GLY A 71 7.53 6.61 -11.40
C GLY A 71 7.29 8.04 -10.91
N THR A 72 6.19 8.69 -11.32
CA THR A 72 5.90 10.07 -10.93
C THR A 72 5.54 10.15 -9.45
N LEU A 73 6.21 11.05 -8.74
CA LEU A 73 5.91 11.37 -7.35
C LEU A 73 4.97 12.58 -7.25
N ASN A 74 3.75 12.34 -6.77
CA ASN A 74 2.71 13.34 -6.62
C ASN A 74 2.50 13.70 -5.14
N LEU A 75 2.34 14.99 -4.86
CA LEU A 75 2.05 15.52 -3.54
C LEU A 75 0.57 15.89 -3.43
N PHE A 76 -0.13 15.36 -2.42
CA PHE A 76 -1.53 15.65 -2.15
C PHE A 76 -1.67 16.34 -0.80
N ARG A 77 -2.30 17.52 -0.78
CA ARG A 77 -2.54 18.35 0.40
C ARG A 77 -3.91 18.06 0.98
N LYS A 78 -4.20 18.68 2.12
CA LYS A 78 -5.50 18.58 2.78
C LYS A 78 -6.65 18.86 1.82
N PHE A 79 -7.65 17.98 1.84
CA PHE A 79 -8.84 17.92 0.99
C PHE A 79 -8.61 17.49 -0.45
N ASP A 80 -7.36 17.36 -0.90
CA ASP A 80 -7.09 16.79 -2.21
C ASP A 80 -7.59 15.35 -2.26
N MET A 81 -8.13 15.00 -3.42
CA MET A 81 -8.61 13.66 -3.74
C MET A 81 -7.74 13.05 -4.83
N GLY A 82 -7.60 11.74 -4.80
CA GLY A 82 -6.86 11.02 -5.81
C GLY A 82 -7.27 9.56 -5.89
N GLN A 83 -6.59 8.82 -6.75
CA GLN A 83 -6.78 7.39 -6.92
C GLN A 83 -5.43 6.67 -6.89
N LEU A 84 -5.43 5.48 -6.30
CA LEU A 84 -4.35 4.50 -6.34
C LEU A 84 -4.76 3.35 -7.25
N GLU A 85 -3.86 2.99 -8.15
CA GLU A 85 -3.94 1.80 -9.00
C GLU A 85 -3.00 0.71 -8.45
N LEU A 86 -3.20 -0.54 -8.87
CA LEU A 86 -2.37 -1.65 -8.39
C LEU A 86 -0.87 -1.38 -8.64
N GLY A 87 -0.08 -1.57 -7.58
CA GLY A 87 1.36 -1.30 -7.56
C GLY A 87 1.73 0.13 -7.20
N ASP A 88 0.79 1.08 -7.18
CA ASP A 88 1.06 2.42 -6.68
C ASP A 88 1.45 2.37 -5.20
N ARG A 89 2.32 3.30 -4.82
CA ARG A 89 2.78 3.43 -3.43
C ARG A 89 2.39 4.77 -2.85
N PHE A 90 2.18 4.82 -1.55
CA PHE A 90 1.97 6.10 -0.86
C PHE A 90 2.73 6.15 0.46
N CYS A 91 3.00 7.38 0.92
CA CYS A 91 3.64 7.65 2.19
C CYS A 91 2.95 8.83 2.90
N LEU A 92 2.81 8.72 4.23
CA LEU A 92 2.14 9.73 5.05
C LEU A 92 3.12 10.70 5.75
N SER A 93 4.41 10.37 5.80
CA SER A 93 5.41 11.16 6.53
C SER A 93 6.65 11.42 5.68
N GLY A 94 7.05 12.68 5.60
CA GLY A 94 8.36 13.06 5.05
C GLY A 94 9.52 12.93 6.05
N LYS A 95 9.24 12.73 7.35
CA LYS A 95 10.28 12.59 8.39
C LYS A 95 10.69 11.13 8.58
N THR A 96 9.72 10.24 8.64
CA THR A 96 9.90 8.79 8.77
C THR A 96 9.12 8.13 7.63
N PRO A 97 9.67 8.14 6.41
CA PRO A 97 8.95 7.66 5.25
C PRO A 97 8.85 6.14 5.30
N ILE A 98 7.65 5.64 5.55
CA ILE A 98 7.29 4.24 5.33
C ILE A 98 6.34 4.24 4.13
N TRP A 99 6.71 3.50 3.09
CA TRP A 99 5.87 3.35 1.90
C TRP A 99 4.91 2.19 2.05
N PHE A 100 3.69 2.42 1.60
CA PHE A 100 2.63 1.43 1.53
C PHE A 100 2.33 1.15 0.06
N ASN A 101 2.41 -0.10 -0.34
CA ASN A 101 2.06 -0.58 -1.67
C ASN A 101 0.60 -1.03 -1.71
N PHE A 102 -0.13 -0.66 -2.76
CA PHE A 102 -1.45 -1.20 -3.03
C PHE A 102 -1.36 -2.49 -3.86
N SER A 103 -1.79 -3.61 -3.30
CA SER A 103 -1.70 -4.92 -3.94
C SER A 103 -2.96 -5.76 -3.79
N LYS A 104 -3.04 -6.82 -4.60
CA LYS A 104 -4.00 -7.90 -4.35
C LYS A 104 -3.64 -8.58 -3.03
N ASN A 105 -4.66 -9.06 -2.32
CA ASN A 105 -4.43 -9.87 -1.13
C ASN A 105 -3.78 -11.17 -1.63
N GLN A 106 -2.49 -11.35 -1.37
CA GLN A 106 -1.89 -12.67 -1.51
C GLN A 106 -2.20 -13.35 -0.19
N ASP A 107 -3.28 -14.14 -0.17
CA ASP A 107 -3.29 -15.29 0.73
C ASP A 107 -1.98 -16.01 0.46
N SER A 108 -1.22 -16.28 1.52
CA SER A 108 0.11 -16.87 1.43
C SER A 108 0.07 -18.23 0.73
N GLU A 109 0.12 -18.22 -0.59
CA GLU A 109 0.55 -19.32 -1.44
C GLU A 109 1.51 -18.72 -2.45
N CYS A 110 2.70 -18.35 -1.94
CA CYS A 110 3.87 -18.72 -2.71
C CYS A 110 3.85 -20.26 -2.78
N GLU A 111 3.11 -20.83 -3.73
CA GLU A 111 3.56 -22.07 -4.34
C GLU A 111 4.88 -21.71 -5.02
N ILE A 112 5.97 -21.79 -4.24
CA ILE A 112 7.25 -22.12 -4.83
C ILE A 112 7.01 -23.50 -5.41
N ASP A 113 6.84 -23.56 -6.73
CA ASP A 113 6.85 -24.81 -7.47
C ASP A 113 8.23 -25.45 -7.29
N PHE A 114 8.37 -26.28 -6.27
CA PHE A 114 9.60 -27.02 -5.99
C PHE A 114 9.95 -27.97 -7.14
N ASP A 115 9.02 -28.25 -8.06
CA ASP A 115 9.27 -29.08 -9.25
C ASP A 115 10.09 -28.34 -10.32
N GLN A 116 10.31 -27.03 -10.19
CA GLN A 116 11.20 -26.24 -11.06
C GLN A 116 12.58 -25.94 -10.46
N ILE A 117 12.84 -26.33 -9.21
CA ILE A 117 14.18 -26.19 -8.63
C ILE A 117 15.02 -27.39 -9.09
N ASP A 118 15.76 -27.20 -10.19
CA ASP A 118 16.75 -28.16 -10.67
C ASP A 118 17.94 -28.26 -9.70
N VAL A 119 17.80 -29.13 -8.70
CA VAL A 119 18.85 -29.46 -7.71
C VAL A 119 19.95 -30.36 -8.29
N SER A 120 19.92 -30.72 -9.58
CA SER A 120 20.97 -31.56 -10.19
C SER A 120 22.34 -30.86 -10.29
N GLN A 121 22.41 -29.56 -10.04
CA GLN A 121 23.66 -28.79 -10.08
C GLN A 121 24.45 -28.74 -8.77
N PHE A 122 23.90 -29.28 -7.68
CA PHE A 122 24.63 -29.35 -6.41
C PHE A 122 25.41 -30.65 -6.30
N ASP A 123 26.68 -30.60 -6.69
CA ASP A 123 27.64 -31.69 -6.50
C ASP A 123 27.99 -31.81 -5.00
N PRO A 124 27.69 -32.93 -4.32
CA PRO A 124 28.05 -33.08 -2.93
C PRO A 124 29.58 -33.09 -2.79
N VAL A 125 30.10 -32.16 -1.99
CA VAL A 125 31.52 -32.08 -1.65
C VAL A 125 31.96 -33.41 -1.01
N LYS A 126 32.94 -34.06 -1.65
CA LYS A 126 33.59 -35.29 -1.17
C LYS A 126 34.27 -35.12 0.19
#